data_AF-A0A484H3N8-F1
#
_entry.id   AF-A0A484H3N8-F1
#
_cell.length_a   1.000
_cell.length_b   1.000
_cell.length_c   1.000
_cell.angle_alpha   90.00
_cell.angle_beta   90.00
_cell.angle_gamma   90.00
#
_symmetry.space_group_name_H-M   'P 1'
#
loop_
_entity.id
_entity.type
_entity.pdbx_description
1 polymer ?
#
loop_
_entity_poly.entity_id
_entity_poly.type
_entity_poly.pdbx_seq_one_letter_code
_entity_poly.pdbx_strand_id
1 'polypeptide(L)'
;VSCEAYGTRAARGKEKKPYPMHREEVWKKMHTTNTKIGLECASSRKNKTKCPVLRLHMGTFSWCPKCYTCELRITERVNNASN
;
A
#
# COMPACT_ATOMS: atom_id res chain seq x y z
N VAL A 1 -1.44 -2.46 13.19
CA VAL A 1 -2.08 -1.12 13.17
C VAL A 1 -3.57 -1.33 12.93
N SER A 2 -4.46 -0.84 13.79
CA SER A 2 -5.92 -0.93 13.59
C SER A 2 -6.40 0.17 12.61
N CYS A 3 -7.50 -0.06 11.88
CA CYS A 3 -8.16 0.98 11.06
C CYS A 3 -9.21 1.78 11.84
N GLU A 4 -9.48 1.40 13.08
CA GLU A 4 -10.43 2.10 13.93
C GLU A 4 -9.74 3.22 14.71
N ALA A 5 -10.50 4.24 15.10
CA ALA A 5 -10.05 5.33 15.96
C ALA A 5 -9.81 4.89 17.43
N TYR A 6 -9.62 3.59 17.68
CA TYR A 6 -9.20 3.07 18.98
C TYR A 6 -7.70 3.33 19.16
N GLY A 7 -7.32 3.85 20.32
CA GLY A 7 -5.97 4.33 20.58
C GLY A 7 -5.67 5.74 20.05
N THR A 8 -6.63 6.41 19.40
CA THR A 8 -6.54 7.85 19.12
C THR A 8 -7.28 8.67 20.17
N ARG A 9 -6.75 9.86 20.46
CA ARG A 9 -7.40 10.82 21.35
C ARG A 9 -8.76 11.25 20.80
N ALA A 10 -9.66 11.69 21.66
CA ALA A 10 -10.87 12.40 21.23
C ALA A 10 -10.50 13.68 20.48
N ALA A 11 -11.40 14.20 19.64
CA ALA A 11 -11.17 15.46 18.92
C ALA A 11 -10.80 16.62 19.87
N ARG A 12 -11.31 16.59 21.12
CA ARG A 12 -10.97 17.53 22.20
C ARG A 12 -9.69 17.17 22.97
N GLY A 13 -8.85 16.28 22.44
CA GLY A 13 -7.57 15.86 23.01
C GLY A 13 -7.65 14.90 24.21
N LYS A 14 -8.83 14.66 24.79
CA LYS A 14 -8.98 13.76 25.94
C LYS A 14 -8.77 12.29 25.56
N GLU A 15 -8.20 11.53 26.48
CA GLU A 15 -8.02 10.09 26.34
C GLU A 15 -9.38 9.37 26.34
N LYS A 16 -9.53 8.40 25.44
CA LYS A 16 -10.73 7.56 25.36
C LYS A 16 -10.47 6.28 26.15
N LYS A 17 -11.38 5.92 27.06
CA LYS A 17 -11.33 4.60 27.71
C LYS A 17 -11.54 3.51 26.64
N PRO A 18 -10.68 2.48 26.56
CA PRO A 18 -10.86 1.40 25.61
C PRO A 18 -12.12 0.58 25.97
N TYR A 19 -12.92 0.21 24.96
CA TYR A 19 -13.94 -0.83 25.12
C TYR A 19 -13.26 -2.21 25.23
N PRO A 20 -13.84 -3.16 25.98
CA PRO A 20 -13.26 -4.48 26.14
C PRO A 20 -13.43 -5.28 24.85
N MET A 21 -12.31 -5.80 24.33
CA MET A 21 -12.12 -6.63 23.13
C MET A 21 -12.18 -5.94 21.76
N HIS A 22 -11.03 -5.96 21.09
CA HIS A 22 -10.90 -5.80 19.65
C HIS A 22 -11.49 -7.03 18.93
N ARG A 23 -12.39 -6.82 17.95
CA ARG A 23 -12.96 -7.89 17.13
C ARG A 23 -11.97 -8.34 16.04
N GLU A 24 -11.93 -9.63 15.72
CA GLU A 24 -11.07 -10.17 14.66
C GLU A 24 -11.33 -9.51 13.28
N GLU A 25 -12.55 -9.03 13.03
CA GLU A 25 -12.90 -8.27 11.81
C GLU A 25 -12.09 -6.99 11.62
N VAL A 26 -11.49 -6.47 12.70
CA VAL A 26 -10.61 -5.30 12.72
C VAL A 26 -9.22 -5.62 12.14
N TRP A 27 -8.87 -6.88 11.93
CA TRP A 27 -7.56 -7.35 11.44
C TRP A 27 -7.38 -7.22 9.91
N LYS A 28 -7.98 -6.22 9.27
CA LYS A 28 -7.79 -5.96 7.84
C LYS A 28 -6.79 -4.83 7.56
N LYS A 29 -5.65 -4.83 8.23
CA LYS A 29 -4.51 -4.01 7.80
C LYS A 29 -3.42 -4.93 7.29
N MET A 30 -3.50 -5.26 5.99
CA MET A 30 -2.35 -5.76 5.25
C MET A 30 -1.16 -4.84 5.57
N HIS A 31 -0.03 -5.44 5.94
CA HIS A 31 1.20 -4.68 6.12
C HIS A 31 1.51 -3.89 4.85
N THR A 32 2.05 -2.68 5.02
CA THR A 32 2.45 -1.84 3.88
C THR A 32 3.43 -2.61 3.01
N THR A 33 3.15 -2.66 1.71
CA THR A 33 4.05 -3.27 0.74
C THR A 33 5.06 -2.20 0.33
N ASN A 34 6.24 -2.21 0.94
CA ASN A 34 7.33 -1.31 0.59
C ASN A 34 8.00 -1.79 -0.70
N THR A 35 7.32 -1.56 -1.83
CA THR A 35 7.79 -2.00 -3.15
C THR A 35 9.11 -1.32 -3.50
N LYS A 36 10.13 -2.13 -3.83
CA LYS A 36 11.44 -1.65 -4.29
C LYS A 36 11.63 -1.91 -5.78
N ILE A 37 12.58 -1.20 -6.40
CA ILE A 37 12.98 -1.51 -7.78
C ILE A 37 13.77 -2.83 -7.77
N GLY A 38 13.38 -3.82 -8.57
CA GLY A 38 14.09 -5.09 -8.67
C GLY A 38 13.28 -6.22 -9.29
N LEU A 39 13.96 -7.31 -9.63
CA LEU A 39 13.38 -8.52 -10.22
C LEU A 39 13.05 -9.55 -9.12
N GLU A 40 11.90 -9.44 -8.48
CA GLU A 40 11.29 -10.55 -7.71
C GLU A 40 9.76 -10.47 -7.85
N CYS A 41 9.18 -11.45 -8.55
CA CYS A 41 7.73 -11.58 -8.64
C CYS A 41 7.18 -12.13 -7.33
N ALA A 42 6.34 -11.36 -6.64
CA ALA A 42 5.52 -11.90 -5.56
C ALA A 42 4.40 -12.77 -6.18
N SER A 43 4.53 -14.08 -6.10
CA SER A 43 3.47 -15.02 -6.49
C SER A 43 2.35 -14.99 -5.44
N SER A 44 1.19 -14.45 -5.80
CA SER A 44 -0.03 -14.60 -4.98
C SER A 44 -0.77 -15.88 -5.39
N ARG A 45 -1.10 -16.74 -4.42
CA ARG A 45 -2.04 -17.85 -4.66
C ARG A 45 -3.34 -17.34 -5.28
N LYS A 46 -3.84 -18.12 -6.24
CA LYS A 46 -4.98 -17.95 -7.18
C LYS A 46 -6.35 -17.51 -6.62
N ASN A 47 -6.46 -16.87 -5.44
CA ASN A 47 -7.75 -16.44 -4.91
C ASN A 47 -7.76 -14.95 -4.51
N LYS A 48 -8.51 -14.18 -5.32
CA LYS A 48 -9.07 -12.84 -5.12
C LYS A 48 -8.21 -11.76 -4.42
N THR A 49 -7.83 -10.83 -5.32
CA THR A 49 -7.99 -9.36 -5.29
C THR A 49 -6.89 -8.44 -4.82
N LYS A 50 -5.78 -8.88 -4.20
CA LYS A 50 -4.61 -7.99 -4.02
C LYS A 50 -3.30 -8.77 -4.14
N CYS A 51 -2.49 -8.41 -5.13
CA CYS A 51 -1.14 -8.93 -5.32
C CYS A 51 -0.16 -7.89 -4.77
N PRO A 52 0.31 -8.01 -3.51
CA PRO A 52 1.31 -7.10 -2.99
C PRO A 52 2.63 -7.30 -3.75
N VAL A 53 3.05 -6.30 -4.54
CA VAL A 53 4.30 -6.36 -5.30
C VAL A 53 5.46 -5.94 -4.40
N LEU A 54 6.34 -6.88 -4.04
CA LEU A 54 7.50 -6.59 -3.19
C LEU A 54 8.66 -5.95 -3.97
N ARG A 55 8.89 -6.39 -5.20
CA ARG A 55 9.85 -5.77 -6.13
C ARG A 55 9.26 -5.66 -7.53
N LEU A 56 9.45 -4.52 -8.17
CA LEU A 56 8.98 -4.23 -9.52
C LEU A 56 10.11 -3.62 -10.34
N HIS A 57 10.26 -4.05 -11.58
CA HIS A 57 11.33 -3.55 -12.46
C HIS A 57 10.80 -3.00 -13.80
N MET A 58 9.62 -3.42 -14.22
CA MET A 58 8.95 -2.95 -15.43
C MET A 58 7.59 -2.35 -15.07
N GLY A 59 7.13 -1.40 -15.88
CA GLY A 59 5.80 -0.83 -15.78
C GLY A 59 5.27 -0.42 -17.14
N THR A 60 3.95 -0.34 -17.26
CA THR A 60 3.28 0.23 -18.43
C THR A 60 3.12 1.73 -18.21
N PHE A 61 3.74 2.54 -19.06
CA PHE A 61 3.71 4.00 -19.00
C PHE A 61 2.94 4.56 -20.19
N SER A 62 2.16 5.61 -19.95
CA SER A 62 1.41 6.31 -20.99
C SER A 62 1.96 7.71 -21.22
N TRP A 63 1.98 8.12 -22.49
CA TRP A 63 2.28 9.47 -22.90
C TRP A 63 1.04 10.10 -23.54
N CYS A 64 0.26 10.82 -22.71
CA CYS A 64 -1.07 11.33 -23.05
C CYS A 64 -1.13 12.23 -24.30
N PRO A 65 -0.19 13.15 -24.57
CA PRO A 65 -0.21 13.98 -25.77
C PRO A 65 -0.14 13.19 -27.10
N LYS A 66 0.29 11.93 -27.06
CA LYS A 66 0.39 11.05 -28.25
C LYS A 66 -0.54 9.83 -28.17
N CYS A 67 -1.40 9.74 -27.15
CA CYS A 67 -2.20 8.55 -26.86
C CYS A 67 -1.39 7.24 -26.91
N TYR A 68 -0.13 7.30 -26.48
CA TYR A 68 0.83 6.21 -26.65
C TYR A 68 1.05 5.50 -25.32
N THR A 69 1.17 4.17 -25.35
CA THR A 69 1.48 3.35 -24.17
C THR A 69 2.64 2.43 -24.48
N CYS A 70 3.52 2.24 -23.50
CA CYS A 70 4.68 1.37 -23.63
C CYS A 70 5.05 0.68 -22.33
N GLU A 71 5.56 -0.53 -22.46
CA GLU A 71 6.23 -1.21 -21.37
C GLU A 71 7.68 -0.72 -21.31
N LEU A 72 8.05 -0.11 -20.19
CA LEU A 72 9.39 0.42 -19.97
C LEU A 72 9.95 -0.08 -18.63
N ARG A 73 11.28 -0.16 -18.58
CA ARG A 73 12.03 -0.46 -17.36
C ARG A 73 12.07 0.77 -16.45
N ILE A 74 11.81 0.55 -15.17
CA ILE A 74 12.01 1.55 -14.10
C ILE A 74 13.49 1.51 -13.71
N THR A 75 14.20 2.62 -13.90
CA THR A 75 15.63 2.74 -13.61
C THR A 75 15.88 3.16 -12.18
N GLU A 76 15.28 4.27 -11.76
CA GLU A 76 15.49 4.87 -10.46
C GLU A 76 14.29 5.72 -10.02
N ARG A 77 14.27 6.07 -8.74
CA ARG A 77 13.30 7.01 -8.16
C ARG A 77 13.99 8.35 -7.96
N VAL A 78 13.53 9.39 -8.64
CA VAL A 78 14.15 10.73 -8.58
C VAL A 78 13.51 11.65 -7.53
N ASN A 79 12.20 11.56 -7.33
CA ASN A 79 11.47 12.43 -6.40
C ASN A 79 10.35 11.68 -5.67
N ASN A 80 10.01 12.13 -4.47
CA ASN A 80 8.83 11.70 -3.72
C ASN A 80 8.11 12.90 -3.09
N ALA A 81 6.80 13.00 -3.30
CA ALA A 81 6.00 14.12 -2.80
C ALA A 81 5.66 14.04 -1.30
N SER A 82 5.67 12.84 -0.70
CA SER A 82 5.36 12.67 0.73
C SER A 82 6.63 12.58 1.58
N ASN A 83 7.32 11.44 1.53
CA ASN A 83 8.60 11.18 2.19
C ASN A 83 9.27 9.96 1.57
#